data_AF-A0AA49Q4S5-F1
#
_entry.id   AF-A0AA49Q4S5-F1
#
_cell.length_a   1.000
_cell.length_b   1.000
_cell.length_c   1.000
_cell.angle_alpha   90.00
_cell.angle_beta   90.00
_cell.angle_gamma   90.00
#
_symmetry.space_group_name_H-M   'P 1'
#
loop_
_entity.id
_entity.type
_entity.pdbx_description
1 polymer ?
#
loop_
_entity_poly.entity_id
_entity_poly.type
_entity_poly.pdbx_seq_one_letter_code
_entity_poly.pdbx_strand_id
1 'polypeptide(L)'
;MRECHETTERDALPLLLRGRLSPSDAARVRAHVASCPACAEDLAVLERAAKLFDMATPRVDVSAIVAKLPAPSQRPALRVERGLARRPLVPRYALAAAASLTLVATLSFAALKGRVFDGTTPATVSPDTAMPVSDVASAAPAPVALVTGAELGELGSSELEALLAELDQFEATIAAEPVSMQRAVVDAPEGL
;
A
#
# COMPACT_ATOMS: atom_id res chain seq x y z
N MET A 1 -32.42 17.86 4.08
CA MET A 1 -30.96 18.08 3.98
C MET A 1 -30.71 18.61 2.58
N ARG A 2 -30.34 19.88 2.42
CA ARG A 2 -29.98 20.41 1.10
C ARG A 2 -28.50 20.12 0.92
N GLU A 3 -28.18 19.22 0.01
CA GLU A 3 -26.80 18.93 -0.38
C GLU A 3 -26.23 20.17 -1.07
N CYS A 4 -25.08 20.65 -0.60
CA CYS A 4 -24.36 21.66 -1.34
C CYS A 4 -23.68 20.97 -2.54
N HIS A 5 -24.14 21.27 -3.75
CA HIS A 5 -23.58 20.67 -4.98
C HIS A 5 -22.28 21.33 -5.44
N GLU A 6 -21.93 22.47 -4.84
CA GLU A 6 -20.75 23.25 -5.13
C GLU A 6 -19.56 22.75 -4.29
N THR A 7 -18.88 21.70 -4.80
CA THR A 7 -17.76 21.05 -4.11
C THR A 7 -16.57 21.99 -3.91
N THR A 8 -16.39 22.95 -4.82
CA THR A 8 -15.32 23.96 -4.78
C THR A 8 -15.37 24.83 -3.53
N GLU A 9 -16.57 25.24 -3.10
CA GLU A 9 -16.82 26.06 -1.93
C GLU A 9 -16.56 25.25 -0.64
N ARG A 10 -16.93 23.97 -0.65
CA ARG A 10 -16.71 23.04 0.46
C ARG A 10 -15.23 22.75 0.67
N ASP A 11 -14.49 22.51 -0.41
CA ASP A 11 -13.04 22.25 -0.37
C ASP A 11 -12.24 23.48 0.07
N ALA A 12 -12.81 24.68 -0.07
CA ALA A 12 -12.20 25.93 0.39
C ALA A 12 -12.40 26.19 1.90
N LEU A 13 -13.31 25.50 2.59
CA LEU A 13 -13.58 25.75 4.03
C LEU A 13 -12.35 25.53 4.94
N PRO A 14 -11.55 24.45 4.79
CA PRO A 14 -10.34 24.28 5.59
C PRO A 14 -9.30 25.40 5.35
N LEU A 15 -9.23 25.92 4.11
CA LEU A 15 -8.33 27.03 3.76
C LEU A 15 -8.84 28.36 4.31
N LEU A 16 -10.16 28.58 4.33
CA LEU A 16 -10.81 29.72 4.96
C LEU A 16 -10.49 29.75 6.46
N LEU A 17 -10.66 28.62 7.15
CA LEU A 17 -10.39 28.48 8.58
C LEU A 17 -8.93 28.78 8.93
N ARG A 18 -7.98 28.36 8.09
CA ARG A 18 -6.54 28.61 8.27
C ARG A 18 -6.10 30.00 7.79
N GLY A 19 -7.01 30.83 7.28
CA GLY A 19 -6.69 32.16 6.74
C GLY A 19 -5.75 32.13 5.53
N ARG A 20 -5.78 31.03 4.75
CA ARG A 20 -4.89 30.82 3.59
C ARG A 20 -5.50 31.22 2.25
N LEU A 21 -6.78 31.59 2.22
CA LEU A 21 -7.45 32.07 1.02
C LEU A 21 -7.05 33.52 0.69
N SER A 22 -7.07 33.86 -0.60
CA SER A 22 -6.97 35.25 -1.04
C SER A 22 -8.15 36.07 -0.46
N PRO A 23 -8.02 37.39 -0.26
CA PRO A 23 -9.11 38.20 0.28
C PRO A 23 -10.42 38.10 -0.52
N SER A 24 -10.32 38.04 -1.84
CA SER A 24 -11.46 37.89 -2.75
C SER A 24 -12.14 36.52 -2.61
N ASP A 25 -11.37 35.44 -2.56
CA ASP A 25 -11.92 34.09 -2.40
C ASP A 25 -12.54 33.91 -1.02
N ALA A 26 -11.88 34.44 0.02
CA ALA A 26 -12.40 34.38 1.38
C ALA A 26 -13.74 35.15 1.51
N ALA A 27 -13.91 36.28 0.81
CA ALA A 27 -15.18 37.00 0.77
C ALA A 27 -16.28 36.17 0.07
N ARG A 28 -15.95 35.54 -1.07
CA ARG A 28 -16.89 34.68 -1.82
C ARG A 28 -17.34 33.48 -0.98
N VAL A 29 -16.42 32.75 -0.35
CA VAL A 29 -16.75 31.57 0.47
C VAL A 29 -17.55 31.98 1.71
N ARG A 30 -17.23 33.11 2.37
CA ARG A 30 -18.04 33.61 3.50
C ARG A 30 -19.46 33.98 3.08
N ALA A 31 -19.63 34.61 1.92
CA ALA A 31 -20.95 34.91 1.38
C ALA A 31 -21.75 33.62 1.10
N HIS A 32 -21.11 32.59 0.54
CA HIS A 32 -21.73 31.29 0.34
C HIS A 32 -22.15 30.65 1.67
N VAL A 33 -21.23 30.57 2.65
CA VAL A 33 -21.50 30.00 4.00
C VAL A 33 -22.66 30.72 4.70
N ALA A 34 -22.79 32.05 4.52
CA ALA A 34 -23.91 32.80 5.08
C ALA A 34 -25.27 32.41 4.46
N SER A 35 -25.28 31.92 3.21
CA SER A 35 -26.49 31.51 2.49
C SER A 35 -26.77 30.00 2.51
N CYS A 36 -25.76 29.18 2.81
CA CYS A 36 -25.82 27.73 2.74
C CYS A 36 -25.65 27.09 4.14
N PRO A 37 -26.73 26.55 4.75
CA PRO A 37 -26.67 26.00 6.11
C PRO A 37 -25.76 24.76 6.21
N ALA A 38 -25.69 23.92 5.18
CA ALA A 38 -24.81 22.75 5.18
C ALA A 38 -23.32 23.14 5.31
N CYS A 39 -22.88 24.14 4.54
CA CYS A 39 -21.51 24.65 4.63
C CYS A 39 -21.22 25.36 5.96
N ALA A 40 -22.23 26.00 6.58
CA ALA A 40 -22.10 26.58 7.91
C ALA A 40 -21.92 25.51 8.99
N GLU A 41 -22.66 24.41 8.91
CA GLU A 41 -22.50 23.25 9.82
C GLU A 41 -21.12 22.61 9.67
N ASP A 42 -20.66 22.39 8.44
CA ASP A 42 -19.32 21.86 8.16
C ASP A 42 -18.22 22.78 8.72
N LEU A 43 -18.33 24.09 8.51
CA LEU A 43 -17.38 25.06 9.07
C LEU A 43 -17.35 24.99 10.61
N ALA A 44 -18.52 24.86 11.26
CA ALA A 44 -18.59 24.72 12.72
C ALA A 44 -17.98 23.40 13.23
N VAL A 45 -18.04 22.30 12.46
CA VAL A 45 -17.31 21.06 12.77
C VAL A 45 -15.81 21.29 12.68
N LEU A 46 -15.33 21.90 11.59
CA LEU A 46 -13.91 22.19 11.40
C LEU A 46 -13.36 23.13 12.48
N GLU A 47 -14.12 24.15 12.89
CA GLU A 47 -13.74 25.04 13.99
C GLU A 47 -13.61 24.32 15.34
N ARG A 48 -14.53 23.39 15.64
CA ARG A 48 -14.43 22.56 16.86
C ARG A 48 -13.21 21.65 16.82
N ALA A 49 -12.96 21.00 15.69
CA ALA A 49 -11.77 20.17 15.51
C ALA A 49 -10.49 20.99 15.67
N ALA A 50 -10.40 22.16 15.03
CA ALA A 50 -9.26 23.06 15.15
C ALA A 50 -9.00 23.49 16.61
N LYS A 51 -10.06 23.82 17.37
CA LYS A 51 -9.94 24.14 18.80
C LYS A 51 -9.38 22.97 19.62
N LEU A 52 -9.80 21.74 19.33
CA LEU A 52 -9.26 20.55 20.02
C LEU A 52 -7.76 20.37 19.73
N PHE A 53 -7.34 20.56 18.47
CA PHE A 53 -5.92 20.47 18.11
C PHE A 53 -5.09 21.61 18.71
N ASP A 54 -5.62 22.83 18.78
CA ASP A 54 -4.95 23.97 19.40
C ASP A 54 -4.74 23.77 20.90
N MET A 55 -5.64 23.05 21.58
CA MET A 55 -5.52 22.74 23.01
C MET A 55 -4.58 21.53 23.27
N ALA A 56 -4.64 20.50 22.43
CA ALA A 56 -3.91 19.26 22.65
C ALA A 56 -2.47 19.28 22.12
N THR A 57 -2.17 20.12 21.14
CA THR A 57 -0.88 20.10 20.43
C THR A 57 0.03 21.21 20.96
N PRO A 58 1.16 20.91 21.61
CA PRO A 58 2.12 21.94 21.97
C PRO A 58 2.59 22.66 20.70
N ARG A 59 2.59 23.99 20.73
CA ARG A 59 3.01 24.80 19.58
C ARG A 59 4.48 24.51 19.27
N VAL A 60 4.73 24.02 18.07
CA VAL A 60 6.07 23.80 17.56
C VAL A 60 6.67 25.14 17.17
N ASP A 61 7.58 25.66 18.00
CA ASP A 61 8.38 26.84 17.65
C ASP A 61 9.47 26.44 16.66
N VAL A 62 9.13 26.55 15.37
CA VAL A 62 10.06 26.25 14.27
C VAL A 62 11.32 27.10 14.38
N SER A 63 11.22 28.35 14.86
CA SER A 63 12.39 29.24 14.99
C SER A 63 13.34 28.78 16.09
N ALA A 64 12.81 28.35 17.25
CA ALA A 64 13.61 27.78 18.32
C ALA A 64 14.25 26.44 17.92
N ILE A 65 13.54 25.61 17.15
CA ILE A 65 14.10 24.37 16.61
C ILE A 65 15.24 24.69 15.65
N VAL A 66 15.02 25.60 14.69
CA VAL A 66 16.03 26.00 13.70
C VAL A 66 17.26 26.61 14.38
N ALA A 67 17.08 27.43 15.42
CA ALA A 67 18.17 28.00 16.20
C ALA A 67 19.01 26.95 16.94
N LYS A 68 18.43 25.78 17.26
CA LYS A 68 19.13 24.64 17.87
C LYS A 68 19.75 23.69 16.85
N LEU A 69 19.46 23.84 15.56
CA LEU A 69 20.08 23.01 14.54
C LEU A 69 21.57 23.39 14.42
N PRO A 70 22.48 22.40 14.29
CA PRO A 70 23.89 22.68 14.05
C PRO A 70 24.05 23.51 12.79
N ALA A 71 24.93 24.51 12.84
CA ALA A 71 25.26 25.33 11.69
C ALA A 71 25.68 24.43 10.51
N PRO A 72 25.33 24.78 9.25
CA PRO A 72 25.64 23.93 8.09
C PRO A 72 27.12 23.53 7.98
N SER A 73 28.03 24.42 8.42
CA SER A 73 29.49 24.18 8.45
C SER A 73 29.96 23.20 9.51
N GLN A 74 29.17 22.96 10.55
CA GLN A 74 29.45 22.00 11.63
C GLN A 74 28.80 20.65 11.40
N ARG A 75 28.10 20.45 10.27
CA ARG A 75 27.63 19.13 9.91
C ARG A 75 28.86 18.25 9.72
N PRO A 76 29.09 17.24 10.58
CA PRO A 76 30.14 16.28 10.30
C PRO A 76 29.87 15.78 8.89
N ALA A 77 30.89 15.75 8.05
CA ALA A 77 30.78 15.07 6.78
C ALA A 77 30.37 13.65 7.12
N LEU A 78 29.07 13.36 7.04
CA LEU A 78 28.54 12.03 7.09
C LEU A 78 29.06 11.42 5.80
N ARG A 79 30.31 10.95 5.87
CA ARG A 79 30.77 9.87 5.03
C ARG A 79 29.81 8.76 5.39
N VAL A 80 28.73 8.70 4.63
CA VAL A 80 28.06 7.46 4.36
C VAL A 80 29.19 6.62 3.77
N GLU A 81 29.89 5.90 4.64
CA GLU A 81 30.64 4.73 4.23
C GLU A 81 29.56 3.85 3.62
N ARG A 82 29.30 4.06 2.33
CA ARG A 82 28.68 3.08 1.46
C ARG A 82 29.58 1.89 1.68
N GLY A 83 29.19 1.03 2.59
CA GLY A 83 29.94 -0.16 2.95
C GLY A 83 30.17 -0.92 1.67
N LEU A 84 31.34 -0.70 1.07
CA LEU A 84 31.90 -1.54 0.02
C LEU A 84 32.34 -2.89 0.61
N ALA A 85 31.79 -3.28 1.77
CA ALA A 85 31.43 -4.66 1.99
C ALA A 85 30.39 -5.03 0.92
N ARG A 86 30.90 -5.33 -0.29
CA ARG A 86 30.24 -6.21 -1.25
C ARG A 86 29.90 -7.48 -0.48
N ARG A 87 28.74 -7.51 0.18
CA ARG A 87 28.09 -8.77 0.48
C ARG A 87 27.99 -9.45 -0.87
N PRO A 88 28.59 -10.63 -1.07
CA PRO A 88 28.36 -11.35 -2.31
C PRO A 88 26.83 -11.47 -2.42
N LEU A 89 26.26 -10.85 -3.44
CA LEU A 89 24.90 -11.11 -3.84
C LEU A 89 24.87 -12.57 -4.26
N VAL A 90 24.68 -13.47 -3.29
CA VAL A 90 24.28 -14.83 -3.59
C VAL A 90 22.85 -14.65 -4.11
N PRO A 91 22.60 -14.83 -5.41
CA PRO A 91 21.27 -14.64 -5.96
C PRO A 91 20.32 -15.55 -5.16
N ARG A 92 19.22 -15.01 -4.64
CA ARG A 92 18.26 -15.77 -3.81
C ARG A 92 17.80 -17.06 -4.50
N TYR A 93 17.85 -17.09 -5.84
CA TYR A 93 17.59 -18.25 -6.68
C TYR A 93 18.61 -19.40 -6.52
N ALA A 94 19.86 -19.13 -6.11
CA ALA A 94 20.86 -20.17 -5.86
C ALA A 94 20.54 -21.01 -4.62
N LEU A 95 19.94 -20.40 -3.59
CA LEU A 95 19.47 -21.13 -2.41
C LEU A 95 18.22 -21.97 -2.74
N ALA A 96 17.32 -21.46 -3.57
CA ALA A 96 16.14 -22.22 -4.02
C ALA A 96 16.53 -23.43 -4.90
N ALA A 97 17.50 -23.26 -5.81
CA ALA A 97 17.97 -24.35 -6.67
C ALA A 97 18.63 -25.48 -5.86
N ALA A 98 19.46 -25.15 -4.85
CA ALA A 98 20.07 -26.15 -4.00
C ALA A 98 19.04 -26.98 -3.22
N ALA A 99 17.99 -26.33 -2.69
CA ALA A 99 16.91 -27.01 -1.96
C ALA A 99 16.12 -27.98 -2.86
N SER A 100 15.82 -27.59 -4.11
CA SER A 100 15.12 -28.46 -5.06
C SER A 100 15.92 -29.71 -5.44
N LEU A 101 17.25 -29.57 -5.62
CA LEU A 101 18.12 -30.70 -5.96
C LEU A 101 18.22 -31.71 -4.80
N THR A 102 18.26 -31.23 -3.56
CA THR A 102 18.22 -32.13 -2.39
C THR A 102 16.90 -32.89 -2.28
N LEU A 103 15.76 -32.24 -2.54
CA LEU A 103 14.46 -32.92 -2.50
C LEU A 103 14.34 -34.00 -3.57
N VAL A 104 14.71 -33.71 -4.82
CA VAL A 104 14.66 -34.69 -5.92
C VAL A 104 15.59 -35.87 -5.63
N ALA A 105 16.81 -35.62 -5.16
CA ALA A 105 17.76 -36.68 -4.82
C ALA A 105 17.24 -37.60 -3.70
N THR A 106 16.63 -37.04 -2.64
CA THR A 106 16.06 -37.85 -1.55
C THR A 106 14.85 -38.69 -2.01
N LEU A 107 14.00 -38.14 -2.88
CA LEU A 107 12.84 -38.84 -3.43
C LEU A 107 13.23 -39.99 -4.35
N SER A 108 14.25 -39.81 -5.20
CA SER A 108 14.76 -40.88 -6.06
C SER A 108 15.36 -42.03 -5.26
N PHE A 109 16.03 -41.74 -4.14
CA PHE A 109 16.63 -42.79 -3.30
C PHE A 109 15.57 -43.60 -2.54
N ALA A 110 14.48 -42.95 -2.10
CA ALA A 110 13.36 -43.64 -1.45
C ALA A 110 12.60 -44.57 -2.42
N ALA A 111 12.38 -44.15 -3.67
CA ALA A 111 11.68 -44.94 -4.68
C ALA A 111 12.45 -46.21 -5.10
N LEU A 112 13.79 -46.15 -5.15
CA LEU A 112 14.61 -47.35 -5.42
C LEU A 112 14.58 -48.36 -4.26
N LYS A 113 14.44 -47.89 -3.01
CA LYS A 113 14.42 -48.76 -1.83
C LYS A 113 13.06 -49.43 -1.61
N GLY A 114 11.97 -48.80 -2.04
CA GLY A 114 10.60 -49.34 -1.89
C GLY A 114 10.25 -50.50 -2.85
N ARG A 115 10.88 -50.59 -4.03
CA ARG A 115 10.58 -51.65 -5.02
C ARG A 115 11.15 -53.04 -4.69
N VAL A 116 12.00 -53.16 -3.68
CA VAL A 116 12.61 -54.45 -3.32
C VAL A 116 11.79 -55.19 -2.24
N PHE A 117 10.81 -54.54 -1.58
CA PHE A 117 10.13 -55.13 -0.42
C PHE A 117 8.63 -55.43 -0.56
N ASP A 118 7.90 -54.87 -1.52
CA ASP A 118 6.47 -55.17 -1.67
C ASP A 118 6.19 -56.13 -2.82
N GLY A 119 6.36 -57.42 -2.54
CA GLY A 119 5.69 -58.47 -3.28
C GLY A 119 4.38 -58.82 -2.58
N THR A 120 3.25 -58.16 -2.88
CA THR A 120 1.91 -58.70 -2.57
C THR A 120 0.79 -58.09 -3.42
N THR A 121 0.21 -58.95 -4.27
CA THR A 121 -1.16 -58.99 -4.83
C THR A 121 -1.73 -57.87 -5.72
N PRO A 122 -2.22 -58.23 -6.94
CA PRO A 122 -3.05 -57.34 -7.77
C PRO A 122 -4.52 -57.37 -7.32
N ALA A 123 -5.08 -56.20 -7.00
CA ALA A 123 -6.51 -56.03 -6.82
C ALA A 123 -7.10 -55.28 -8.03
N THR A 124 -7.89 -56.03 -8.79
CA THR A 124 -8.80 -55.60 -9.84
C THR A 124 -9.79 -54.57 -9.31
N VAL A 125 -9.85 -53.38 -9.90
CA VAL A 125 -10.99 -52.45 -9.77
C VAL A 125 -11.36 -51.92 -11.15
N SER A 126 -12.61 -52.20 -11.54
CA SER A 126 -13.26 -51.80 -12.79
C SER A 126 -13.40 -50.29 -12.94
N PRO A 127 -13.48 -49.79 -14.19
CA PRO A 127 -13.83 -48.42 -14.48
C PRO A 127 -15.36 -48.26 -14.46
N ASP A 128 -15.86 -47.20 -13.81
CA ASP A 128 -17.19 -46.70 -14.14
C ASP A 128 -17.17 -45.18 -14.29
N THR A 129 -17.90 -44.76 -15.30
CA THR A 129 -17.79 -43.50 -16.03
C THR A 129 -18.91 -42.58 -15.59
N ALA A 130 -18.60 -41.38 -15.09
CA ALA A 130 -19.54 -40.27 -15.07
C ALA A 130 -18.83 -38.92 -15.04
N MET A 131 -18.85 -38.21 -16.17
CA MET A 131 -18.55 -36.78 -16.24
C MET A 131 -19.80 -35.98 -15.87
N PRO A 132 -19.63 -34.79 -15.28
CA PRO A 132 -20.41 -33.65 -15.71
C PRO A 132 -19.51 -32.57 -16.31
N VAL A 133 -19.85 -32.18 -17.54
CA VAL A 133 -19.35 -30.98 -18.23
C VAL A 133 -19.99 -29.78 -17.55
N SER A 134 -19.19 -28.82 -17.09
CA SER A 134 -19.69 -27.50 -16.70
C SER A 134 -19.00 -26.45 -17.55
N ASP A 135 -19.85 -25.75 -18.31
CA ASP A 135 -19.53 -24.59 -19.13
C ASP A 135 -18.86 -23.49 -18.30
N VAL A 136 -17.68 -23.05 -18.74
CA VAL A 136 -17.10 -21.78 -18.27
C VAL A 136 -17.40 -20.72 -19.34
N ALA A 137 -18.48 -20.00 -19.11
CA ALA A 137 -18.80 -18.79 -19.83
C ALA A 137 -17.75 -17.70 -19.54
N SER A 138 -17.28 -17.08 -20.62
CA SER A 138 -16.36 -15.95 -20.65
C SER A 138 -16.94 -14.75 -19.89
N ALA A 139 -16.28 -14.34 -18.80
CA ALA A 139 -16.62 -13.14 -18.03
C ALA A 139 -15.65 -11.99 -18.35
N ALA A 140 -16.23 -10.86 -18.73
CA ALA A 140 -15.57 -9.57 -18.91
C ALA A 140 -15.09 -8.98 -17.57
N PRO A 141 -14.07 -8.10 -17.54
CA PRO A 141 -13.53 -7.54 -16.30
C PRO A 141 -14.52 -6.58 -15.63
N ALA A 142 -14.85 -6.86 -14.37
CA ALA A 142 -15.69 -6.01 -13.51
C ALA A 142 -14.88 -4.84 -12.90
N PRO A 143 -15.52 -3.69 -12.60
CA PRO A 143 -14.88 -2.54 -11.97
C PRO A 143 -14.56 -2.82 -10.49
N VAL A 144 -13.34 -2.46 -10.07
CA VAL A 144 -12.90 -2.49 -8.67
C VAL A 144 -13.65 -1.41 -7.90
N ALA A 145 -14.64 -1.81 -7.09
CA ALA A 145 -15.36 -0.93 -6.18
C ALA A 145 -14.67 -0.96 -4.80
N LEU A 146 -14.27 0.22 -4.31
CA LEU A 146 -13.63 0.37 -3.01
C LEU A 146 -14.68 0.19 -1.90
N VAL A 147 -14.65 -0.95 -1.20
CA VAL A 147 -15.61 -1.28 -0.13
C VAL A 147 -15.27 -0.50 1.14
N THR A 148 -16.17 0.40 1.56
CA THR A 148 -16.04 1.18 2.80
C THR A 148 -16.65 0.47 3.99
N GLY A 149 -15.83 -0.14 4.85
CA GLY A 149 -15.94 -0.30 6.32
C GLY A 149 -17.16 -0.94 7.00
N ALA A 150 -18.38 -0.83 6.47
CA ALA A 150 -19.60 -1.25 7.15
C ALA A 150 -20.07 -2.67 6.79
N GLU A 151 -19.59 -3.24 5.69
CA GLU A 151 -20.06 -4.54 5.18
C GLU A 151 -19.14 -5.74 5.50
N LEU A 152 -18.04 -5.53 6.23
CA LEU A 152 -17.11 -6.60 6.61
C LEU A 152 -17.75 -7.66 7.54
N GLY A 153 -18.84 -7.31 8.23
CA GLY A 153 -19.55 -8.21 9.13
C GLY A 153 -20.51 -9.18 8.43
N GLU A 154 -20.87 -8.93 7.17
CA GLU A 154 -21.76 -9.79 6.39
C GLU A 154 -21.02 -10.73 5.44
N LEU A 155 -19.70 -10.57 5.29
CA LEU A 155 -18.89 -11.43 4.44
C LEU A 155 -18.76 -12.83 5.05
N GLY A 156 -19.12 -13.83 4.27
CA GLY A 156 -18.93 -15.22 4.65
C GLY A 156 -17.45 -15.57 4.79
N SER A 157 -17.13 -16.61 5.56
CA SER A 157 -15.74 -17.05 5.76
C SER A 157 -14.97 -17.31 4.45
N SER A 158 -15.67 -17.76 3.40
CA SER A 158 -15.09 -18.01 2.07
C SER A 158 -14.74 -16.73 1.30
N GLU A 159 -15.53 -15.66 1.46
CA GLU A 159 -15.27 -14.37 0.81
C GLU A 159 -14.10 -13.65 1.50
N LEU A 160 -13.99 -13.82 2.82
CA LEU A 160 -12.87 -13.31 3.60
C LEU A 160 -11.56 -14.03 3.25
N GLU A 161 -11.60 -15.33 3.00
CA GLU A 161 -10.46 -16.11 2.49
C GLU A 161 -10.04 -15.66 1.07
N ALA A 162 -11.01 -15.36 0.20
CA ALA A 162 -10.75 -14.84 -1.14
C ALA A 162 -10.10 -13.44 -1.11
N LEU A 163 -10.60 -12.54 -0.25
CA LEU A 163 -10.01 -11.21 -0.05
C LEU A 163 -8.60 -11.27 0.54
N LEU A 164 -8.33 -12.21 1.45
CA LEU A 164 -6.98 -12.45 1.98
C LEU A 164 -6.02 -12.94 0.89
N ALA A 165 -6.46 -13.88 0.05
CA ALA A 165 -5.65 -14.35 -1.07
C ALA A 165 -5.35 -13.25 -2.10
N GLU A 166 -6.31 -12.34 -2.32
CA GLU A 166 -6.13 -11.18 -3.20
C GLU A 166 -5.14 -10.16 -2.60
N LEU A 167 -5.21 -9.91 -1.29
CA LEU A 167 -4.24 -9.06 -0.59
C LEU A 167 -2.81 -9.62 -0.63
N ASP A 168 -2.64 -10.93 -0.43
CA ASP A 168 -1.32 -11.59 -0.57
C ASP A 168 -0.77 -11.43 -2.00
N GLN A 169 -1.64 -11.44 -3.01
CA GLN A 169 -1.26 -11.21 -4.40
C GLN A 169 -0.82 -9.75 -4.65
N PHE A 170 -1.47 -8.78 -4.03
CA PHE A 170 -1.06 -7.37 -4.10
C PHE A 170 0.25 -7.08 -3.38
N GLU A 171 0.49 -7.71 -2.22
CA GLU A 171 1.75 -7.55 -1.49
C GLU A 171 2.94 -8.12 -2.28
N ALA A 172 2.73 -9.24 -2.99
CA ALA A 172 3.73 -9.80 -3.89
C ALA A 172 4.06 -8.89 -5.09
N THR A 173 3.12 -8.05 -5.54
CA THR A 173 3.36 -7.09 -6.65
C THR A 173 4.05 -5.81 -6.18
N ILE A 174 3.78 -5.34 -4.96
CA ILE A 174 4.42 -4.13 -4.41
C ILE A 174 5.88 -4.40 -4.00
N ALA A 175 6.21 -5.63 -3.60
CA ALA A 175 7.59 -6.04 -3.30
C ALA A 175 8.52 -6.07 -4.53
N ALA A 176 7.97 -5.98 -5.75
CA ALA A 176 8.74 -5.69 -6.96
C ALA A 176 9.01 -4.18 -7.04
N GLU A 177 9.95 -3.69 -6.22
CA GLU A 177 10.37 -2.29 -6.22
C GLU A 177 10.65 -1.79 -7.66
N PRO A 178 10.09 -0.64 -8.08
CA PRO A 178 10.51 0.01 -9.31
C PRO A 178 11.93 0.54 -9.12
N VAL A 179 12.93 -0.21 -9.61
CA VAL A 179 14.36 0.13 -9.63
C VAL A 179 14.68 1.41 -10.44
N SER A 180 13.69 2.12 -10.99
CA SER A 180 13.90 3.10 -12.06
C SER A 180 14.00 4.57 -11.67
N MET A 181 13.94 4.96 -10.38
CA MET A 181 14.06 6.39 -9.99
C MET A 181 15.40 6.82 -9.37
N GLN A 182 16.40 5.94 -9.29
CA GLN A 182 17.79 6.38 -9.04
C GLN A 182 18.50 6.71 -10.36
N ARG A 183 17.94 7.60 -11.17
CA ARG A 183 18.71 8.23 -12.24
C ARG A 183 19.65 9.23 -11.56
N ALA A 184 20.92 8.86 -11.48
CA ALA A 184 21.97 9.75 -11.02
C ALA A 184 21.83 11.10 -11.74
N VAL A 185 21.59 12.16 -10.96
CA VAL A 185 21.84 13.53 -11.40
C VAL A 185 23.33 13.58 -11.67
N VAL A 186 23.71 13.38 -12.93
CA VAL A 186 25.09 13.54 -13.37
C VAL A 186 25.37 15.03 -13.27
N ASP A 187 26.34 15.36 -12.42
CA ASP A 187 26.89 16.70 -12.27
C ASP A 187 27.21 17.29 -13.65
N ALA A 188 26.51 18.36 -14.00
CA ALA A 188 26.90 19.18 -15.14
C ALA A 188 28.25 19.81 -14.81
N PRO A 189 29.29 19.67 -15.67
CA PRO A 189 30.52 20.39 -15.47
C PRO A 189 30.24 21.89 -15.64
N GLU A 190 30.43 22.65 -14.57
CA GLU A 190 30.50 24.11 -14.63
C GLU A 190 31.72 24.49 -15.48
N GLY A 191 31.46 24.86 -16.72
CA GLY A 191 32.44 25.40 -17.64
C GLY A 191 32.57 26.91 -17.47
N LEU A 192 33.78 27.32 -17.07
CA LEU A 192 34.63 28.41 -17.59
C LEU A 192 33.96 29.73 -18.01
#